data_AF-A0A559KYA8-F1
#
_entry.id   AF-A0A559KYA8-F1
#
_cell.length_a   1.000
_cell.length_b   1.000
_cell.length_c   1.000
_cell.angle_alpha   90.00
_cell.angle_beta   90.00
_cell.angle_gamma   90.00
#
_symmetry.space_group_name_H-M   'P 1'
#
loop_
_entity.id
_entity.type
_entity.pdbx_description
1 polymer ?
#
loop_
_entity_poly.entity_id
_entity_poly.type
_entity_poly.pdbx_seq_one_letter_code
_entity_poly.pdbx_strand_id
1 'polypeptide(L)'
;MVSRTCNHLAGVTIILKCENLQLSGSFKYRGALNKLLRLSPEQLDRGLVTYSTGNHALALLMATEQMSKVRGQTIPIQIYVPSSAPNDKISAIKSYCTSPTTVVLQENGLDWCAKEAMETCKSMRMTFVPPANDSDIILGQATAAAEFQDQLAADHLGELDAIVVPCGGGSLLSGCASWFRGVPTQVWGAETQVWGAEPQFDGPGLHASLKAGIILPKQKSMGMTIADGQRTTLSPKSWAILRDQTNLQDSVVVTEAQIRKSMSLYHGEFGGIIEPSSAVAMAACFEVAQRQVAIHNATTATKIGVILSGEGIPCIGPPKKASLLETSKVFAKRFMSKNNVPTATYGHFSCYEESLLFIEDQLAQGRRKVVLKHPGIGARQGVFVIETLEEAKQTLVAEFGVQTCGSSRKPDFDILIEEFLGGREFTIMALTDGRNFTMFPPYLDFKTRKENNQGPMTGSMGCVCPTLKCTESMFQALAQGFMARTSAGLGKEGLDFRGFVAIDVILTHDGPIAIEYDLGLGDPETQALMPLIQPDLDLAKVLAQCHSDQISLS
;
A
#
# COMPACT_ATOMS: atom_id res chain seq x y z
N MET A 1 15.86 -1.54 6.70
CA MET A 1 15.31 -2.91 6.52
C MET A 1 16.37 -3.80 5.90
N VAL A 2 16.53 -5.06 6.33
CA VAL A 2 17.59 -5.97 5.83
C VAL A 2 16.95 -7.16 5.12
N SER A 3 17.39 -7.50 3.91
CA SER A 3 16.89 -8.68 3.19
C SER A 3 17.55 -9.95 3.71
N ARG A 4 16.83 -11.06 3.93
CA ARG A 4 17.48 -12.37 4.20
C ARG A 4 17.80 -13.11 2.90
N THR A 5 16.89 -13.10 1.94
CA THR A 5 17.04 -13.87 0.70
C THR A 5 18.00 -13.22 -0.29
N CYS A 6 18.00 -11.88 -0.40
CA CYS A 6 18.97 -11.19 -1.26
C CYS A 6 20.41 -11.30 -0.72
N ASN A 7 20.56 -11.59 0.58
CA ASN A 7 21.88 -11.78 1.19
C ASN A 7 22.55 -13.11 0.84
N HIS A 8 21.82 -14.07 0.25
CA HIS A 8 22.40 -15.34 -0.21
C HIS A 8 23.26 -15.19 -1.48
N LEU A 9 23.27 -14.02 -2.12
CA LEU A 9 24.21 -13.71 -3.19
C LEU A 9 25.59 -13.37 -2.59
N ALA A 10 26.45 -14.39 -2.50
CA ALA A 10 27.91 -14.24 -2.39
C ALA A 10 28.44 -13.37 -1.21
N GLY A 11 27.77 -13.41 -0.04
CA GLY A 11 28.27 -12.70 1.15
C GLY A 11 27.97 -11.19 1.17
N VAL A 12 27.02 -10.71 0.36
CA VAL A 12 26.58 -9.32 0.35
C VAL A 12 25.39 -9.14 1.29
N THR A 13 25.43 -8.12 2.13
CA THR A 13 24.32 -7.67 2.97
C THR A 13 23.67 -6.47 2.31
N ILE A 14 22.41 -6.60 1.90
CA ILE A 14 21.64 -5.51 1.29
C ILE A 14 20.78 -4.85 2.35
N ILE A 15 20.96 -3.54 2.51
CA ILE A 15 20.27 -2.72 3.51
C ILE A 15 19.44 -1.67 2.77
N LEU A 16 18.14 -1.65 3.03
CA LEU A 16 17.18 -0.78 2.36
C LEU A 16 16.85 0.43 3.25
N LYS A 17 17.01 1.62 2.68
CA LYS A 17 16.51 2.89 3.21
C LYS A 17 15.13 3.17 2.61
N CYS A 18 14.10 3.01 3.44
CA CYS A 18 12.70 2.99 3.03
C CYS A 18 12.08 4.40 2.92
N GLU A 19 12.54 5.22 1.96
CA GLU A 19 11.91 6.53 1.68
C GLU A 19 10.50 6.40 1.10
N ASN A 20 10.11 5.21 0.65
CA ASN A 20 8.73 4.85 0.31
C ASN A 20 7.78 4.94 1.51
N LEU A 21 8.28 4.86 2.75
CA LEU A 21 7.49 5.00 3.98
C LEU A 21 7.50 6.45 4.53
N GLN A 22 8.07 7.39 3.80
CA GLN A 22 8.06 8.81 4.18
C GLN A 22 6.64 9.38 4.09
N LEU A 23 6.35 10.49 4.80
CA LEU A 23 5.02 11.11 4.88
C LEU A 23 4.30 11.25 3.52
N SER A 24 5.01 11.70 2.48
CA SER A 24 4.44 11.86 1.13
C SER A 24 4.57 10.63 0.24
N GLY A 25 4.84 9.46 0.81
CA GLY A 25 5.17 8.23 0.10
C GLY A 25 6.47 8.29 -0.70
N SER A 26 7.34 9.30 -0.50
CA SER A 26 8.63 9.40 -1.20
C SER A 26 9.61 10.35 -0.53
N PHE A 27 10.88 10.26 -0.93
CA PHE A 27 11.97 11.12 -0.41
C PHE A 27 11.72 12.62 -0.62
N LYS A 28 10.87 12.99 -1.59
CA LYS A 28 10.69 14.38 -2.02
C LYS A 28 10.22 15.32 -0.91
N TYR A 29 9.54 14.78 0.10
CA TYR A 29 9.13 15.53 1.30
C TYR A 29 10.31 16.26 1.97
N ARG A 30 11.49 15.62 2.04
CA ARG A 30 12.66 16.19 2.72
C ARG A 30 13.14 17.49 2.06
N GLY A 31 13.35 17.45 0.75
CA GLY A 31 13.73 18.64 -0.02
C GLY A 31 12.66 19.73 0.04
N ALA A 32 11.38 19.38 -0.15
CA ALA A 32 10.29 20.34 -0.08
C ALA A 32 10.26 21.06 1.27
N LEU A 33 10.28 20.32 2.38
CA LEU A 33 10.29 20.89 3.72
C LEU A 33 11.52 21.75 3.99
N ASN A 34 12.73 21.29 3.64
CA ASN A 34 13.95 22.08 3.83
C ASN A 34 13.92 23.39 3.01
N LYS A 35 13.35 23.37 1.79
CA LYS A 35 13.16 24.59 1.01
C LYS A 35 12.24 25.57 1.74
N LEU A 36 11.08 25.10 2.22
CA LEU A 36 10.11 25.95 2.90
C LEU A 36 10.66 26.55 4.20
N LEU A 37 11.42 25.77 4.97
CA LEU A 37 12.09 26.24 6.20
C LEU A 37 13.11 27.37 5.94
N ARG A 38 13.57 27.53 4.70
CA ARG A 38 14.53 28.56 4.29
C ARG A 38 13.88 29.77 3.64
N LEU A 39 12.57 29.73 3.39
CA LEU A 39 11.84 30.87 2.86
C LEU A 39 11.53 31.87 3.97
N SER A 40 11.58 33.15 3.63
CA SER A 40 11.13 34.23 4.51
C SER A 40 9.60 34.17 4.72
N PRO A 41 9.08 34.71 5.84
CA PRO A 41 7.64 34.83 6.06
C PRO A 41 6.92 35.52 4.90
N GLU A 42 7.51 36.57 4.32
CA GLU A 42 6.93 37.31 3.19
C GLU A 42 6.83 36.46 1.92
N GLN A 43 7.81 35.58 1.68
CA GLN A 43 7.76 34.65 0.55
C GLN A 43 6.69 33.59 0.73
N LEU A 44 6.50 33.11 1.95
CA LEU A 44 5.45 32.14 2.28
C LEU A 44 4.06 32.78 2.23
N ASP A 45 3.91 34.04 2.63
CA ASP A 45 2.64 34.77 2.58
C ASP A 45 2.18 35.08 1.16
N ARG A 46 3.13 35.36 0.25
CA ARG A 46 2.84 35.49 -1.18
C ARG A 46 2.43 34.16 -1.83
N GLY A 47 2.79 33.05 -1.20
CA GLY A 47 2.45 31.71 -1.65
C GLY A 47 3.50 31.07 -2.56
N LEU A 48 3.24 29.81 -2.88
CA LEU A 48 4.14 28.90 -3.57
C LEU A 48 3.55 28.50 -4.93
N VAL A 49 4.41 28.28 -5.91
CA VAL A 49 4.00 27.73 -7.20
C VAL A 49 4.93 26.61 -7.64
N THR A 50 4.38 25.55 -8.22
CA THR A 50 5.16 24.45 -8.79
C THR A 50 4.43 23.79 -9.96
N TYR A 51 5.09 22.85 -10.61
CA TYR A 51 4.50 21.88 -11.51
C TYR A 51 4.94 20.45 -11.13
N SER A 52 4.07 19.46 -11.34
CA SER A 52 4.42 18.06 -11.15
C SER A 52 3.38 17.13 -11.75
N THR A 53 3.76 15.88 -12.01
CA THR A 53 2.85 14.77 -12.32
C THR A 53 2.54 13.88 -11.10
N GLY A 54 3.09 14.15 -9.91
CA GLY A 54 2.91 13.26 -8.76
C GLY A 54 3.72 13.62 -7.52
N ASN A 55 4.74 12.81 -7.21
CA ASN A 55 5.45 12.78 -5.92
C ASN A 55 5.95 14.15 -5.43
N HIS A 56 6.36 15.06 -6.33
CA HIS A 56 6.78 16.42 -5.93
C HIS A 56 5.60 17.29 -5.48
N ALA A 57 4.47 17.24 -6.19
CA ALA A 57 3.28 17.97 -5.78
C ALA A 57 2.76 17.49 -4.43
N LEU A 58 2.66 16.17 -4.22
CA LEU A 58 2.25 15.58 -2.93
C LEU A 58 3.20 15.99 -1.80
N ALA A 59 4.51 15.85 -2.01
CA ALA A 59 5.52 16.27 -1.05
C ALA A 59 5.40 17.75 -0.68
N LEU A 60 5.21 18.63 -1.66
CA LEU A 60 5.09 20.06 -1.43
C LEU A 60 3.78 20.41 -0.73
N LEU A 61 2.66 19.79 -1.10
CA LEU A 61 1.36 20.00 -0.43
C LEU A 61 1.45 19.65 1.05
N MET A 62 1.97 18.46 1.37
CA MET A 62 2.09 18.00 2.76
C MET A 62 3.08 18.86 3.56
N ALA A 63 4.21 19.24 2.96
CA ALA A 63 5.16 20.13 3.62
C ALA A 63 4.56 21.53 3.85
N THR A 64 3.77 22.03 2.91
CA THR A 64 3.06 23.32 3.00
C THR A 64 2.00 23.30 4.08
N GLU A 65 1.23 22.20 4.19
CA GLU A 65 0.25 22.00 5.25
C GLU A 65 0.91 22.00 6.63
N GLN A 66 2.01 21.26 6.79
CA GLN A 66 2.77 21.23 8.05
C GLN A 66 3.34 22.61 8.41
N MET A 67 3.95 23.30 7.45
CA MET A 67 4.45 24.66 7.65
C MET A 67 3.33 25.64 8.00
N SER A 68 2.16 25.50 7.38
CA SER A 68 0.99 26.33 7.70
C SER A 68 0.53 26.13 9.15
N LYS A 69 0.49 24.87 9.62
CA LYS A 69 0.16 24.53 11.01
C LYS A 69 1.17 25.13 12.00
N VAL A 70 2.46 24.97 11.74
CA VAL A 70 3.53 25.51 12.61
C VAL A 70 3.48 27.04 12.68
N ARG A 71 3.16 27.70 11.58
CA ARG A 71 3.05 29.17 11.52
C ARG A 71 1.73 29.72 12.08
N GLY A 72 0.70 28.88 12.22
CA GLY A 72 -0.66 29.32 12.51
C GLY A 72 -1.29 30.15 11.37
N GLN A 73 -0.73 30.10 10.16
CA GLN A 73 -1.16 30.86 9.00
C GLN A 73 -1.02 30.03 7.73
N THR A 74 -2.08 29.99 6.94
CA THR A 74 -2.12 29.19 5.72
C THR A 74 -1.22 29.77 4.64
N ILE A 75 -0.42 28.91 4.01
CA ILE A 75 0.44 29.23 2.87
C ILE A 75 -0.35 28.95 1.58
N PRO A 76 -0.60 29.95 0.72
CA PRO A 76 -1.20 29.72 -0.59
C PRO A 76 -0.28 28.88 -1.48
N ILE A 77 -0.85 27.96 -2.24
CA ILE A 77 -0.06 27.11 -3.14
C ILE A 77 -0.82 26.85 -4.45
N GLN A 78 -0.11 26.97 -5.57
CA GLN A 78 -0.63 26.68 -6.90
C GLN A 78 0.21 25.61 -7.60
N ILE A 79 -0.45 24.58 -8.13
CA ILE A 79 0.21 23.42 -8.73
C ILE A 79 -0.32 23.20 -10.14
N TYR A 80 0.59 23.24 -11.11
CA TYR A 80 0.31 22.90 -12.50
C TYR A 80 0.54 21.41 -12.75
N VAL A 81 -0.49 20.73 -13.24
CA VAL A 81 -0.46 19.28 -13.49
C VAL A 81 -0.97 19.03 -14.91
N PRO A 82 -0.24 18.27 -15.76
CA PRO A 82 -0.75 17.93 -17.08
C PRO A 82 -1.94 16.98 -16.94
N SER A 83 -3.00 17.18 -17.73
CA SER A 83 -4.19 16.33 -17.74
C SER A 83 -3.91 14.89 -18.18
N SER A 84 -2.76 14.67 -18.83
CA SER A 84 -2.24 13.35 -19.21
C SER A 84 -1.51 12.61 -18.07
N ALA A 85 -1.33 13.23 -16.89
CA ALA A 85 -0.78 12.54 -15.73
C ALA A 85 -1.72 11.41 -15.27
N PRO A 86 -1.20 10.34 -14.62
CA PRO A 86 -2.05 9.28 -14.09
C PRO A 86 -3.15 9.83 -13.17
N ASN A 87 -4.40 9.40 -13.39
CA ASN A 87 -5.57 9.89 -12.65
C ASN A 87 -5.44 9.68 -11.14
N ASP A 88 -4.81 8.61 -10.69
CA ASP A 88 -4.57 8.36 -9.26
C ASP A 88 -3.68 9.43 -8.65
N LYS A 89 -2.65 9.89 -9.40
CA LYS A 89 -1.76 10.97 -8.95
C LYS A 89 -2.48 12.32 -8.94
N ILE A 90 -3.32 12.59 -9.94
CA ILE A 90 -4.16 13.79 -9.98
C ILE A 90 -5.14 13.79 -8.79
N SER A 91 -5.79 12.65 -8.53
CA SER A 91 -6.77 12.50 -7.45
C SER A 91 -6.11 12.61 -6.09
N ALA A 92 -4.94 12.00 -5.89
CA ALA A 92 -4.13 12.17 -4.69
C ALA A 92 -3.75 13.64 -4.50
N ILE A 93 -3.28 14.35 -5.54
CA ILE A 93 -2.97 15.79 -5.41
C ILE A 93 -4.22 16.56 -4.98
N LYS A 94 -5.37 16.32 -5.61
CA LYS A 94 -6.64 16.98 -5.31
C LYS A 94 -7.16 16.69 -3.91
N SER A 95 -6.96 15.49 -3.35
CA SER A 95 -7.46 15.14 -2.02
C SER A 95 -6.77 15.93 -0.90
N TYR A 96 -5.53 16.39 -1.11
CA TYR A 96 -4.81 17.29 -0.20
C TYR A 96 -5.11 18.77 -0.44
N CYS A 97 -5.92 19.12 -1.45
CA CYS A 97 -6.21 20.51 -1.77
C CYS A 97 -7.34 21.05 -0.90
N THR A 98 -6.98 21.84 0.11
CA THR A 98 -7.89 22.71 0.83
C THR A 98 -7.59 24.17 0.49
N SER A 99 -8.61 25.02 0.40
CA SER A 99 -8.43 26.45 0.10
C SER A 99 -7.43 27.08 1.08
N PRO A 100 -6.42 27.84 0.60
CA PRO A 100 -6.23 28.42 -0.74
C PRO A 100 -5.27 27.63 -1.65
N THR A 101 -5.34 26.30 -1.66
CA THR A 101 -4.63 25.44 -2.63
C THR A 101 -5.37 25.42 -3.97
N THR A 102 -4.65 25.69 -5.07
CA THR A 102 -5.18 25.65 -6.44
C THR A 102 -4.44 24.63 -7.30
N VAL A 103 -5.15 23.65 -7.86
CA VAL A 103 -4.61 22.72 -8.87
C VAL A 103 -5.11 23.11 -10.24
N VAL A 104 -4.18 23.46 -11.13
CA VAL A 104 -4.48 23.84 -12.52
C VAL A 104 -4.13 22.68 -13.44
N LEU A 105 -5.16 22.03 -13.96
CA LEU A 105 -5.00 21.02 -15.01
C LEU A 105 -4.70 21.70 -16.34
N GLN A 106 -3.68 21.22 -17.04
CA GLN A 106 -3.26 21.73 -18.35
C GLN A 106 -3.37 20.62 -19.39
N GLU A 107 -3.99 20.89 -20.53
CA GLU A 107 -4.08 19.90 -21.63
C GLU A 107 -2.72 19.57 -22.23
N ASN A 108 -1.80 20.53 -22.17
CA ASN A 108 -0.44 20.39 -22.67
C ASN A 108 0.46 19.58 -21.72
N GLY A 109 1.59 19.10 -22.24
CA GLY A 109 2.56 18.30 -21.49
C GLY A 109 3.27 19.04 -20.35
N LEU A 110 4.10 18.30 -19.62
CA LEU A 110 4.79 18.80 -18.42
C LEU A 110 5.68 20.03 -18.67
N ASP A 111 6.29 20.14 -19.86
CA ASP A 111 7.11 21.30 -20.24
C ASP A 111 6.27 22.59 -20.31
N TRP A 112 4.98 22.48 -20.68
CA TRP A 112 4.06 23.61 -20.67
C TRP A 112 3.68 23.99 -19.25
N CYS A 113 3.37 23.00 -18.40
CA CYS A 113 3.11 23.22 -16.98
C CYS A 113 4.29 23.94 -16.31
N ALA A 114 5.52 23.62 -16.69
CA ALA A 114 6.72 24.30 -16.20
C ALA A 114 6.78 25.78 -16.61
N LYS A 115 6.45 26.10 -17.87
CA LYS A 115 6.40 27.49 -18.35
C LYS A 115 5.33 28.29 -17.61
N GLU A 116 4.13 27.76 -17.49
CA GLU A 116 3.00 28.40 -16.80
C GLU A 116 3.30 28.64 -15.31
N ALA A 117 3.92 27.67 -14.62
CA ALA A 117 4.36 27.83 -13.24
C ALA A 117 5.39 28.98 -13.09
N MET A 118 6.31 29.10 -14.04
CA MET A 118 7.31 30.17 -14.06
C MET A 118 6.71 31.54 -14.40
N GLU A 119 5.72 31.59 -15.28
CA GLU A 119 4.99 32.82 -15.60
C GLU A 119 4.17 33.30 -14.40
N THR A 120 3.49 32.38 -13.72
CA THR A 120 2.72 32.65 -12.49
C THR A 120 3.62 33.11 -11.34
N CYS A 121 4.79 32.49 -11.19
CA CYS A 121 5.81 32.94 -10.25
C CYS A 121 6.15 34.42 -10.45
N LYS A 122 6.30 34.86 -11.71
CA LYS A 122 6.63 36.25 -12.05
C LYS A 122 5.44 37.18 -11.87
N SER A 123 4.27 36.83 -12.42
CA SER A 123 3.09 37.70 -12.46
C SER A 123 2.46 37.89 -11.09
N MET A 124 2.34 36.82 -10.30
CA MET A 124 1.74 36.83 -8.96
C MET A 124 2.77 37.03 -7.85
N ARG A 125 4.08 37.12 -8.19
CA ARG A 125 5.21 37.24 -7.24
C ARG A 125 5.27 36.10 -6.21
N MET A 126 4.76 34.93 -6.58
CA MET A 126 4.84 33.71 -5.77
C MET A 126 6.26 33.13 -5.80
N THR A 127 6.58 32.26 -4.84
CA THR A 127 7.86 31.56 -4.80
C THR A 127 7.78 30.26 -5.58
N PHE A 128 8.58 30.12 -6.63
CA PHE A 128 8.67 28.86 -7.37
C PHE A 128 9.47 27.80 -6.59
N VAL A 129 8.87 26.63 -6.36
CA VAL A 129 9.51 25.50 -5.68
C VAL A 129 9.77 24.37 -6.68
N PRO A 130 11.01 24.21 -7.18
CA PRO A 130 11.27 23.28 -8.27
C PRO A 130 11.34 21.82 -7.79
N PRO A 131 11.04 20.84 -8.66
CA PRO A 131 11.14 19.41 -8.34
C PRO A 131 12.58 18.90 -8.21
N ALA A 132 13.55 19.66 -8.73
CA ALA A 132 15.00 19.41 -8.74
C ALA A 132 15.76 20.72 -9.03
N ASN A 133 17.09 20.67 -9.21
CA ASN A 133 17.92 21.83 -9.61
C ASN A 133 17.94 23.02 -8.62
N ASP A 134 17.76 22.76 -7.33
CA ASP A 134 17.82 23.77 -6.27
C ASP A 134 18.65 23.26 -5.09
N SER A 135 19.48 24.13 -4.52
CA SER A 135 20.45 23.75 -3.49
C SER A 135 19.76 23.36 -2.19
N ASP A 136 18.66 24.02 -1.82
CA ASP A 136 17.91 23.69 -0.62
C ASP A 136 17.17 22.35 -0.81
N ILE A 137 16.64 22.10 -2.01
CA ILE A 137 16.07 20.78 -2.33
C ILE A 137 17.14 19.70 -2.18
N ILE A 138 18.34 19.88 -2.76
CA ILE A 138 19.45 18.93 -2.70
C ILE A 138 19.88 18.67 -1.25
N LEU A 139 20.06 19.74 -0.45
CA LEU A 139 20.42 19.64 0.97
C LEU A 139 19.35 18.89 1.77
N GLY A 140 18.07 19.14 1.51
CA GLY A 140 17.00 18.39 2.15
C GLY A 140 17.06 16.90 1.79
N GLN A 141 17.30 16.56 0.51
CA GLN A 141 17.43 15.15 0.12
C GLN A 141 18.66 14.47 0.75
N ALA A 142 19.75 15.21 0.99
CA ALA A 142 20.95 14.69 1.66
C ALA A 142 20.66 14.17 3.08
N THR A 143 19.62 14.68 3.75
CA THR A 143 19.23 14.19 5.08
C THR A 143 18.78 12.72 5.06
N ALA A 144 18.37 12.17 3.90
CA ALA A 144 18.09 10.74 3.78
C ALA A 144 19.37 9.91 3.99
N ALA A 145 20.51 10.38 3.50
CA ALA A 145 21.81 9.75 3.69
C ALA A 145 22.31 9.89 5.14
N ALA A 146 22.15 11.08 5.73
CA ALA A 146 22.47 11.33 7.14
C ALA A 146 21.71 10.39 8.07
N GLU A 147 20.39 10.34 7.93
CA GLU A 147 19.55 9.45 8.74
C GLU A 147 19.87 7.98 8.47
N PHE A 148 20.26 7.62 7.24
CA PHE A 148 20.64 6.24 6.94
C PHE A 148 21.92 5.86 7.71
N GLN A 149 22.92 6.73 7.74
CA GLN A 149 24.14 6.51 8.52
C GLN A 149 23.85 6.41 10.03
N ASP A 150 23.01 7.31 10.57
CA ASP A 150 22.60 7.27 11.97
C ASP A 150 21.89 5.96 12.33
N GLN A 151 21.01 5.47 11.44
CA GLN A 151 20.31 4.19 11.61
C GLN A 151 21.26 2.99 11.57
N LEU A 152 22.24 3.00 10.67
CA LEU A 152 23.26 1.94 10.61
C LEU A 152 24.09 1.88 11.90
N ALA A 153 24.44 3.05 12.46
CA ALA A 153 25.13 3.14 13.73
C ALA A 153 24.27 2.65 14.90
N ALA A 154 23.00 3.08 14.96
CA ALA A 154 22.04 2.70 16.00
C ALA A 154 21.74 1.19 16.00
N ASP A 155 21.64 0.58 14.82
CA ASP A 155 21.38 -0.85 14.66
C ASP A 155 22.66 -1.71 14.71
N HIS A 156 23.82 -1.10 14.99
CA HIS A 156 25.13 -1.75 15.01
C HIS A 156 25.48 -2.49 13.71
N LEU A 157 25.01 -1.97 12.58
CA LEU A 157 25.24 -2.52 11.25
C LEU A 157 26.56 -2.03 10.64
N GLY A 158 27.23 -1.04 11.23
CA GLY A 158 28.50 -0.48 10.74
C GLY A 158 28.37 0.31 9.44
N GLU A 159 29.49 0.69 8.85
CA GLU A 159 29.51 1.54 7.64
C GLU A 159 29.14 0.77 6.36
N LEU A 160 28.63 1.50 5.37
CA LEU A 160 28.36 0.97 4.04
C LEU A 160 29.63 0.98 3.19
N ASP A 161 29.83 -0.09 2.45
CA ASP A 161 30.86 -0.18 1.41
C ASP A 161 30.42 0.54 0.14
N ALA A 162 29.13 0.42 -0.19
CA ALA A 162 28.52 1.11 -1.31
C ALA A 162 27.08 1.52 -1.02
N ILE A 163 26.60 2.54 -1.72
CA ILE A 163 25.19 2.93 -1.75
C ILE A 163 24.70 3.14 -3.18
N VAL A 164 23.54 2.57 -3.49
CA VAL A 164 22.88 2.68 -4.81
C VAL A 164 21.69 3.61 -4.69
N VAL A 165 21.69 4.67 -5.51
CA VAL A 165 20.71 5.76 -5.43
C VAL A 165 20.09 6.01 -6.81
N PRO A 166 18.75 6.02 -6.92
CA PRO A 166 18.10 6.25 -8.21
C PRO A 166 18.31 7.69 -8.68
N CYS A 167 18.49 7.87 -9.99
CA CYS A 167 18.72 9.16 -10.61
C CYS A 167 17.53 9.56 -11.49
N GLY A 168 16.89 10.66 -11.14
CA GLY A 168 16.07 11.47 -12.05
C GLY A 168 16.79 12.78 -12.35
N GLY A 169 16.30 13.89 -11.78
CA GLY A 169 17.00 15.19 -11.84
C GLY A 169 18.31 15.27 -11.05
N GLY A 170 18.70 14.17 -10.39
CA GLY A 170 19.96 14.03 -9.67
C GLY A 170 20.01 14.57 -8.24
N SER A 171 18.95 15.22 -7.73
CA SER A 171 19.01 15.87 -6.41
C SER A 171 19.28 14.91 -5.25
N LEU A 172 18.59 13.75 -5.21
CA LEU A 172 18.83 12.71 -4.20
C LEU A 172 20.25 12.13 -4.31
N LEU A 173 20.66 11.74 -5.51
CA LEU A 173 22.00 11.22 -5.78
C LEU A 173 23.09 12.23 -5.38
N SER A 174 22.94 13.51 -5.75
CA SER A 174 23.91 14.56 -5.40
C SER A 174 24.01 14.79 -3.89
N GLY A 175 22.90 14.72 -3.17
CA GLY A 175 22.89 14.82 -1.71
C GLY A 175 23.59 13.62 -1.06
N CYS A 176 23.31 12.41 -1.53
CA CYS A 176 23.95 11.19 -1.01
C CYS A 176 25.45 11.15 -1.34
N ALA A 177 25.84 11.48 -2.57
CA ALA A 177 27.24 11.55 -2.98
C ALA A 177 28.03 12.54 -2.13
N SER A 178 27.45 13.71 -1.86
CA SER A 178 28.06 14.73 -0.99
C SER A 178 28.19 14.26 0.46
N TRP A 179 27.18 13.56 0.99
CA TRP A 179 27.19 13.09 2.38
C TRP A 179 28.22 11.98 2.62
N PHE A 180 28.26 10.98 1.73
CA PHE A 180 29.16 9.82 1.87
C PHE A 180 30.59 10.09 1.40
N ARG A 181 30.92 11.31 0.95
CA ARG A 181 32.29 11.66 0.57
C ARG A 181 33.18 11.70 1.80
N GLY A 182 34.27 10.95 1.75
CA GLY A 182 35.25 10.82 2.82
C GLY A 182 34.82 9.89 3.94
N VAL A 183 33.64 9.26 3.86
CA VAL A 183 33.19 8.29 4.87
C VAL A 183 33.98 7.00 4.66
N PRO A 184 34.85 6.59 5.61
CA PRO A 184 35.73 5.45 5.42
C PRO A 184 34.93 4.15 5.46
N THR A 185 35.34 3.17 4.66
CA THR A 185 34.80 1.80 4.73
C THR A 185 35.86 0.87 5.32
N GLN A 186 35.41 -0.26 5.87
CA GLN A 186 36.32 -1.27 6.43
C GLN A 186 36.75 -2.31 5.39
N VAL A 187 36.04 -2.40 4.27
CA VAL A 187 36.19 -3.50 3.33
C VAL A 187 36.49 -2.99 1.92
N TRP A 188 35.73 -2.02 1.39
CA TRP A 188 35.81 -1.61 -0.02
C TRP A 188 36.20 -0.15 -0.26
N GLY A 189 37.28 0.06 -1.01
CA GLY A 189 37.75 1.39 -1.38
C GLY A 189 38.30 2.19 -0.19
N ALA A 190 38.66 3.45 -0.44
CA ALA A 190 39.10 4.38 0.61
C ALA A 190 37.92 5.07 1.30
N GLU A 191 36.76 5.11 0.64
CA GLU A 191 35.53 5.78 1.08
C GLU A 191 34.30 5.07 0.50
N THR A 192 33.12 5.25 1.12
CA THR A 192 31.85 4.65 0.69
C THR A 192 31.55 5.03 -0.76
N GLN A 193 31.44 4.03 -1.63
CA GLN A 193 31.20 4.24 -3.05
C GLN A 193 29.73 4.56 -3.33
N VAL A 194 29.47 5.60 -4.11
CA VAL A 194 28.12 5.97 -4.54
C VAL A 194 27.90 5.56 -5.99
N TRP A 195 26.78 4.87 -6.23
CA TRP A 195 26.37 4.40 -7.54
C TRP A 195 25.03 5.03 -7.91
N GLY A 196 24.97 5.62 -9.10
CA GLY A 196 23.70 5.99 -9.71
C GLY A 196 22.95 4.75 -10.20
N ALA A 197 21.64 4.86 -10.29
CA ALA A 197 20.81 3.88 -10.98
C ALA A 197 19.83 4.62 -11.89
N GLU A 198 19.69 4.18 -13.13
CA GLU A 198 18.76 4.80 -14.09
C GLU A 198 18.16 3.78 -15.06
N PRO A 199 16.96 4.03 -15.60
CA PRO A 199 16.36 3.14 -16.59
C PRO A 199 17.07 3.23 -17.94
N GLN A 200 17.05 2.12 -18.69
CA GLN A 200 17.64 2.01 -20.03
C GLN A 200 17.06 2.97 -21.05
N PHE A 201 15.75 3.23 -20.96
CA PHE A 201 15.03 4.08 -21.87
C PHE A 201 14.41 5.26 -21.14
N ASP A 202 14.38 6.42 -21.80
CA ASP A 202 13.70 7.62 -21.30
C ASP A 202 14.12 8.04 -19.87
N GLY A 203 15.35 7.69 -19.44
CA GLY A 203 15.97 8.12 -18.18
C GLY A 203 16.71 9.47 -18.27
N PRO A 204 17.40 9.90 -17.20
CA PRO A 204 18.09 11.19 -17.16
C PRO A 204 19.39 11.27 -17.95
N GLY A 205 19.96 10.14 -18.36
CA GLY A 205 21.21 10.09 -19.14
C GLY A 205 22.46 10.30 -18.30
N LEU A 206 22.44 9.88 -17.03
CA LEU A 206 23.56 10.04 -16.10
C LEU A 206 24.78 9.25 -16.54
N HIS A 207 24.63 7.96 -16.88
CA HIS A 207 25.71 7.08 -17.34
C HIS A 207 26.41 7.66 -18.57
N ALA A 208 25.62 8.09 -19.56
CA ALA A 208 26.14 8.71 -20.77
C ALA A 208 26.86 10.04 -20.45
N SER A 209 26.30 10.85 -19.54
CA SER A 209 26.92 12.12 -19.12
C SER A 209 28.24 11.91 -18.38
N LEU A 210 28.31 10.93 -17.47
CA LEU A 210 29.53 10.56 -16.75
C LEU A 210 30.62 10.12 -17.72
N LYS A 211 30.29 9.25 -18.68
CA LYS A 211 31.24 8.81 -19.72
C LYS A 211 31.74 9.95 -20.61
N ALA A 212 30.87 10.91 -20.95
CA ALA A 212 31.23 12.04 -21.78
C ALA A 212 31.97 13.15 -21.02
N GLY A 213 31.94 13.15 -19.68
CA GLY A 213 32.45 14.23 -18.85
C GLY A 213 31.65 15.54 -18.93
N ILE A 214 30.49 15.52 -19.62
CA ILE A 214 29.59 16.67 -19.78
C ILE A 214 28.13 16.20 -19.67
N ILE A 215 27.25 17.11 -19.28
CA ILE A 215 25.81 16.84 -19.25
C ILE A 215 25.28 16.63 -20.67
N LEU A 216 24.66 15.48 -20.92
CA LEU A 216 24.03 15.14 -22.19
C LEU A 216 22.51 15.26 -22.11
N PRO A 217 21.82 15.60 -23.22
CA PRO A 217 20.37 15.64 -23.24
C PRO A 217 19.76 14.24 -23.12
N LYS A 218 18.54 14.19 -22.57
CA LYS A 218 17.73 12.97 -22.49
C LYS A 218 17.48 12.37 -23.88
N GLN A 219 17.72 11.06 -24.03
CA GLN A 219 17.41 10.33 -25.26
C GLN A 219 15.95 9.85 -25.27
N LYS A 220 15.10 10.49 -26.09
CA LYS A 220 13.65 10.21 -26.17
C LYS A 220 13.27 9.10 -27.17
N SER A 221 14.19 8.62 -28.00
CA SER A 221 13.86 7.87 -29.23
C SER A 221 13.82 6.34 -29.11
N MET A 222 13.96 5.76 -27.91
CA MET A 222 14.19 4.31 -27.74
C MET A 222 13.14 3.57 -26.89
N GLY A 223 11.99 4.19 -26.61
CA GLY A 223 10.91 3.61 -25.80
C GLY A 223 10.64 4.41 -24.52
N MET A 224 9.61 4.01 -23.76
CA MET A 224 9.19 4.68 -22.52
C MET A 224 9.35 3.73 -21.33
N THR A 225 10.12 4.15 -20.31
CA THR A 225 10.30 3.36 -19.09
C THR A 225 9.08 3.39 -18.18
N ILE A 226 8.76 2.32 -17.45
CA ILE A 226 7.74 2.33 -16.38
C ILE A 226 8.16 3.16 -15.16
N ALA A 227 9.45 3.48 -15.00
CA ALA A 227 9.98 4.32 -13.92
C ALA A 227 9.72 5.82 -14.19
N ASP A 228 8.45 6.22 -14.10
CA ASP A 228 7.97 7.56 -14.47
C ASP A 228 8.65 8.71 -13.70
N GLY A 229 8.99 8.51 -12.43
CA GLY A 229 9.73 9.47 -11.60
C GLY A 229 11.15 9.78 -12.10
N GLN A 230 11.70 8.94 -12.98
CA GLN A 230 13.02 9.13 -13.61
C GLN A 230 12.93 9.60 -15.07
N ARG A 231 11.71 9.83 -15.61
CA ARG A 231 11.47 10.36 -16.96
C ARG A 231 11.79 11.85 -17.09
N THR A 232 12.91 12.29 -16.57
CA THR A 232 13.35 13.68 -16.55
C THR A 232 14.77 13.79 -17.12
N THR A 233 15.37 14.98 -17.06
CA THR A 233 16.77 15.22 -17.45
C THR A 233 17.58 15.51 -16.21
N LEU A 234 18.84 15.08 -16.20
CA LEU A 234 19.77 15.44 -15.14
C LEU A 234 19.87 16.97 -15.01
N SER A 235 19.77 17.49 -13.79
CA SER A 235 19.76 18.94 -13.57
C SER A 235 21.17 19.54 -13.55
N PRO A 236 21.40 20.74 -14.12
CA PRO A 236 22.72 21.37 -14.15
C PRO A 236 23.39 21.54 -12.77
N LYS A 237 22.64 21.93 -11.72
CA LYS A 237 23.21 22.04 -10.37
C LYS A 237 23.60 20.67 -9.79
N SER A 238 22.76 19.66 -9.99
CA SER A 238 23.08 18.29 -9.57
C SER A 238 24.33 17.80 -10.29
N TRP A 239 24.44 18.03 -11.60
CA TRP A 239 25.62 17.68 -12.39
C TRP A 239 26.90 18.39 -11.90
N ALA A 240 26.82 19.69 -11.62
CA ALA A 240 27.95 20.46 -11.10
C ALA A 240 28.48 19.89 -9.77
N ILE A 241 27.60 19.32 -8.94
CA ILE A 241 28.01 18.61 -7.72
C ILE A 241 28.60 17.24 -8.07
N LEU A 242 27.90 16.46 -8.89
CA LEU A 242 28.23 15.04 -9.17
C LEU A 242 29.56 14.85 -9.89
N ARG A 243 29.87 15.70 -10.88
CA ARG A 243 31.09 15.57 -11.70
C ARG A 243 32.40 15.69 -10.87
N ASP A 244 32.33 16.34 -9.71
CA ASP A 244 33.47 16.64 -8.84
C ASP A 244 33.50 15.70 -7.60
N GLN A 245 32.65 14.68 -7.56
CA GLN A 245 32.62 13.67 -6.48
C GLN A 245 33.60 12.55 -6.76
N THR A 246 34.52 12.30 -5.83
CA THR A 246 35.52 11.22 -5.91
C THR A 246 34.92 9.85 -5.61
N ASN A 247 33.86 9.81 -4.81
CA ASN A 247 33.19 8.58 -4.41
C ASN A 247 32.11 8.11 -5.40
N LEU A 248 31.68 8.96 -6.35
CA LEU A 248 30.72 8.57 -7.39
C LEU A 248 31.42 7.72 -8.46
N GLN A 249 30.98 6.47 -8.62
CA GLN A 249 31.62 5.51 -9.53
C GLN A 249 31.05 5.60 -10.95
N ASP A 250 29.81 5.17 -11.13
CA ASP A 250 29.08 5.18 -12.40
C ASP A 250 27.56 5.14 -12.09
N SER A 251 26.74 5.19 -13.13
CA SER A 251 25.32 4.88 -13.07
C SER A 251 25.04 3.54 -13.73
N VAL A 252 24.40 2.63 -13.01
CA VAL A 252 23.94 1.36 -13.56
C VAL A 252 22.65 1.59 -14.36
N VAL A 253 22.65 1.11 -15.60
CA VAL A 253 21.52 1.22 -16.52
C VAL A 253 20.68 -0.06 -16.45
N VAL A 254 19.41 0.05 -16.05
CA VAL A 254 18.54 -1.11 -15.81
C VAL A 254 17.40 -1.22 -16.83
N THR A 255 17.11 -2.45 -17.25
CA THR A 255 16.03 -2.77 -18.20
C THR A 255 14.67 -2.83 -17.51
N GLU A 256 13.60 -2.64 -18.28
CA GLU A 256 12.21 -2.75 -17.80
C GLU A 256 11.90 -4.11 -17.15
N ALA A 257 12.48 -5.20 -17.68
CA ALA A 257 12.35 -6.53 -17.11
C ALA A 257 13.01 -6.64 -15.71
N GLN A 258 14.18 -6.02 -15.54
CA GLN A 258 14.85 -5.96 -14.23
C GLN A 258 14.08 -5.11 -13.22
N ILE A 259 13.46 -4.01 -13.67
CA ILE A 259 12.60 -3.17 -12.81
C ILE A 259 11.42 -4.00 -12.30
N ARG A 260 10.66 -4.66 -13.19
CA ARG A 260 9.52 -5.51 -12.82
C ARG A 260 9.92 -6.65 -11.89
N LYS A 261 11.02 -7.34 -12.21
CA LYS A 261 11.54 -8.43 -11.38
C LYS A 261 11.89 -7.94 -9.96
N SER A 262 12.46 -6.74 -9.85
CA SER A 262 12.82 -6.15 -8.55
C SER A 262 11.60 -5.74 -7.73
N MET A 263 10.54 -5.24 -8.37
CA MET A 263 9.25 -4.98 -7.71
C MET A 263 8.65 -6.28 -7.16
N SER A 264 8.60 -7.35 -7.97
CA SER A 264 8.09 -8.65 -7.55
C SER A 264 8.93 -9.26 -6.42
N LEU A 265 10.26 -9.11 -6.49
CA LEU A 265 11.16 -9.59 -5.44
C LEU A 265 10.93 -8.82 -4.13
N TYR A 266 10.83 -7.48 -4.18
CA TYR A 266 10.53 -6.69 -2.99
C TYR A 266 9.22 -7.13 -2.33
N HIS A 267 8.18 -7.34 -3.15
CA HIS A 267 6.89 -7.80 -2.65
C HIS A 267 6.96 -9.20 -2.03
N GLY A 268 7.58 -10.17 -2.73
CA GLY A 268 7.73 -11.53 -2.23
C GLY A 268 8.53 -11.62 -0.93
N GLU A 269 9.54 -10.77 -0.77
CA GLU A 269 10.43 -10.80 0.41
C GLU A 269 9.89 -10.01 1.61
N PHE A 270 9.28 -8.85 1.36
CA PHE A 270 8.93 -7.91 2.43
C PHE A 270 7.43 -7.72 2.60
N GLY A 271 6.61 -8.28 1.72
CA GLY A 271 5.15 -8.09 1.70
C GLY A 271 4.70 -6.67 1.34
N GLY A 272 5.64 -5.73 1.22
CA GLY A 272 5.39 -4.34 0.86
C GLY A 272 5.39 -4.11 -0.66
N ILE A 273 5.14 -2.87 -1.05
CA ILE A 273 5.12 -2.47 -2.46
C ILE A 273 5.99 -1.23 -2.65
N ILE A 274 6.64 -1.14 -3.81
CA ILE A 274 7.46 0.00 -4.24
C ILE A 274 7.11 0.41 -5.66
N GLU A 275 7.20 1.72 -5.96
CA GLU A 275 7.01 2.20 -7.33
C GLU A 275 8.16 1.74 -8.26
N PRO A 276 7.96 1.71 -9.59
CA PRO A 276 9.02 1.27 -10.49
C PRO A 276 10.29 2.14 -10.41
N SER A 277 10.16 3.43 -10.10
CA SER A 277 11.32 4.32 -9.90
C SER A 277 12.19 3.95 -8.70
N SER A 278 11.60 3.39 -7.64
CA SER A 278 12.33 2.81 -6.49
C SER A 278 13.01 1.50 -6.86
N ALA A 279 12.32 0.68 -7.64
CA ALA A 279 12.82 -0.62 -8.06
C ALA A 279 14.06 -0.53 -8.97
N VAL A 280 14.30 0.62 -9.62
CA VAL A 280 15.53 0.87 -10.40
C VAL A 280 16.79 0.76 -9.54
N ALA A 281 16.80 1.33 -8.34
CA ALA A 281 17.96 1.26 -7.45
C ALA A 281 18.16 -0.17 -6.90
N MET A 282 17.06 -0.88 -6.62
CA MET A 282 17.11 -2.28 -6.19
C MET A 282 17.62 -3.19 -7.31
N ALA A 283 17.18 -2.97 -8.56
CA ALA A 283 17.67 -3.69 -9.73
C ALA A 283 19.18 -3.48 -9.94
N ALA A 284 19.62 -2.22 -9.85
CA ALA A 284 21.02 -1.85 -9.99
C ALA A 284 21.90 -2.44 -8.88
N CYS A 285 21.37 -2.59 -7.66
CA CYS A 285 22.09 -3.19 -6.54
C CYS A 285 22.60 -4.60 -6.85
N PHE A 286 21.85 -5.41 -7.60
CA PHE A 286 22.31 -6.76 -7.98
C PHE A 286 23.53 -6.71 -8.89
N GLU A 287 23.58 -5.75 -9.81
CA GLU A 287 24.74 -5.59 -10.69
C GLU A 287 25.94 -5.00 -9.94
N VAL A 288 25.73 -4.02 -9.05
CA VAL A 288 26.80 -3.50 -8.19
C VAL A 288 27.37 -4.62 -7.32
N ALA A 289 26.52 -5.44 -6.70
CA ALA A 289 26.95 -6.61 -5.94
C ALA A 289 27.80 -7.58 -6.79
N GLN A 290 27.36 -7.91 -8.01
CA GLN A 290 28.10 -8.80 -8.91
C GLN A 290 29.46 -8.23 -9.34
N ARG A 291 29.48 -6.97 -9.78
CA ARG A 291 30.72 -6.28 -10.20
C ARG A 291 31.74 -6.28 -9.07
N GLN A 292 31.29 -6.11 -7.83
CA GLN A 292 32.18 -6.00 -6.69
C GLN A 292 32.67 -7.35 -6.15
N VAL A 293 31.83 -8.39 -6.18
CA VAL A 293 32.25 -9.77 -5.88
C VAL A 293 33.36 -10.22 -6.83
N ALA A 294 33.30 -9.83 -8.11
CA ALA A 294 34.31 -10.17 -9.10
C ALA A 294 35.67 -9.49 -8.86
N ILE A 295 35.71 -8.34 -8.18
CA ILE A 295 36.94 -7.56 -7.96
C ILE A 295 37.68 -8.01 -6.68
N HIS A 296 36.96 -8.32 -5.61
CA HIS A 296 37.55 -8.38 -4.26
C HIS A 296 37.73 -9.80 -3.66
N ASN A 297 37.56 -10.88 -4.44
CA ASN A 297 37.73 -12.28 -3.99
C ASN A 297 37.14 -12.52 -2.59
N ALA A 298 35.81 -12.46 -2.53
CA ALA A 298 34.95 -12.47 -1.36
C ALA A 298 35.40 -13.37 -0.19
N THR A 299 35.94 -12.75 0.87
CA THR A 299 36.11 -13.37 2.20
C THR A 299 35.48 -12.56 3.33
N THR A 300 35.14 -11.28 3.09
CA THR A 300 34.51 -10.37 4.04
C THR A 300 33.13 -9.93 3.54
N ALA A 301 32.16 -9.93 4.45
CA ALA A 301 30.77 -9.61 4.11
C ALA A 301 30.62 -8.12 3.78
N THR A 302 30.18 -7.84 2.57
CA THR A 302 29.92 -6.50 2.04
C THR A 302 28.63 -5.93 2.58
N LYS A 303 28.55 -4.62 2.78
CA LYS A 303 27.27 -3.92 2.99
C LYS A 303 26.95 -2.93 1.87
N ILE A 304 25.85 -3.17 1.18
CA ILE A 304 25.33 -2.28 0.13
C ILE A 304 24.02 -1.66 0.60
N GLY A 305 23.98 -0.33 0.68
CA GLY A 305 22.77 0.45 0.91
C GLY A 305 21.98 0.67 -0.38
N VAL A 306 20.66 0.66 -0.30
CA VAL A 306 19.77 1.00 -1.42
C VAL A 306 18.70 1.98 -0.93
N ILE A 307 18.51 3.09 -1.64
CA ILE A 307 17.41 4.02 -1.33
C ILE A 307 16.16 3.65 -2.14
N LEU A 308 15.11 3.24 -1.44
CA LEU A 308 13.78 3.01 -2.02
C LEU A 308 13.03 4.34 -2.10
N SER A 309 13.09 5.01 -3.24
CA SER A 309 12.73 6.43 -3.39
C SER A 309 11.24 6.77 -3.21
N GLY A 310 10.33 5.81 -3.26
CA GLY A 310 8.90 6.05 -3.18
C GLY A 310 7.99 4.82 -3.27
N GLU A 311 6.77 4.99 -2.79
CA GLU A 311 5.61 4.14 -3.01
C GLU A 311 4.74 4.75 -4.10
N GLY A 312 4.14 3.92 -4.95
CA GLY A 312 3.39 4.43 -6.08
C GLY A 312 2.69 3.36 -6.90
N ILE A 313 2.33 2.24 -6.29
CA ILE A 313 1.35 1.34 -6.90
C ILE A 313 0.01 1.56 -6.17
N PRO A 314 -0.97 2.15 -6.86
CA PRO A 314 -2.36 2.11 -6.44
C PRO A 314 -2.75 0.70 -6.01
N CYS A 315 -3.13 0.55 -4.76
CA CYS A 315 -3.62 -0.71 -4.22
C CYS A 315 -5.09 -0.57 -3.86
N ILE A 316 -5.81 -1.67 -4.03
CA ILE A 316 -7.14 -1.87 -3.48
C ILE A 316 -7.04 -3.06 -2.51
N GLY A 317 -7.81 -3.00 -1.44
CA GLY A 317 -7.81 -3.97 -0.36
C GLY A 317 -8.15 -3.30 0.97
N PRO A 318 -8.39 -4.09 2.03
CA PRO A 318 -8.74 -3.54 3.33
C PRO A 318 -7.57 -2.83 3.99
N PRO A 319 -7.70 -1.55 4.39
CA PRO A 319 -6.78 -0.99 5.36
C PRO A 319 -6.91 -1.72 6.69
N LYS A 320 -5.88 -1.62 7.56
CA LYS A 320 -5.80 -2.32 8.85
C LYS A 320 -7.06 -2.24 9.72
N LYS A 321 -7.80 -1.12 9.67
CA LYS A 321 -9.04 -0.96 10.43
C LYS A 321 -10.21 -1.70 9.78
N ALA A 322 -10.32 -1.66 8.45
CA ALA A 322 -11.36 -2.37 7.72
C ALA A 322 -11.13 -3.88 7.70
N SER A 323 -9.86 -4.34 7.73
CA SER A 323 -9.53 -5.78 7.76
C SER A 323 -10.13 -6.49 8.98
N LEU A 324 -10.50 -5.74 10.03
CA LEU A 324 -11.25 -6.28 11.17
C LEU A 324 -12.61 -6.88 10.79
N LEU A 325 -13.24 -6.44 9.69
CA LEU A 325 -14.49 -7.04 9.20
C LEU A 325 -14.31 -8.52 8.79
N GLU A 326 -13.14 -8.88 8.27
CA GLU A 326 -12.82 -10.28 7.94
C GLU A 326 -12.16 -10.97 9.14
N THR A 327 -11.21 -10.30 9.77
CA THR A 327 -10.32 -10.94 10.75
C THR A 327 -10.89 -11.09 12.17
N SER A 328 -11.97 -10.38 12.49
CA SER A 328 -12.61 -10.42 13.81
C SER A 328 -14.11 -10.62 13.67
N LYS A 329 -14.59 -11.81 14.04
CA LYS A 329 -16.02 -12.15 13.96
C LYS A 329 -16.86 -11.22 14.83
N VAL A 330 -16.35 -10.83 15.99
CA VAL A 330 -17.03 -9.87 16.89
C VAL A 330 -17.14 -8.49 16.26
N PHE A 331 -16.06 -8.00 15.62
CA PHE A 331 -16.11 -6.71 14.93
C PHE A 331 -17.09 -6.74 13.76
N ALA A 332 -17.05 -7.79 12.94
CA ALA A 332 -17.97 -8.00 11.83
C ALA A 332 -19.43 -7.96 12.28
N LYS A 333 -19.78 -8.70 13.34
CA LYS A 333 -21.15 -8.75 13.88
C LYS A 333 -21.60 -7.40 14.43
N ARG A 334 -20.74 -6.69 15.16
CA ARG A 334 -21.04 -5.32 15.64
C ARG A 334 -21.27 -4.36 14.49
N PHE A 335 -20.43 -4.43 13.46
CA PHE A 335 -20.57 -3.62 12.26
C PHE A 335 -21.90 -3.91 11.54
N MET A 336 -22.25 -5.19 11.34
CA MET A 336 -23.51 -5.58 10.71
C MET A 336 -24.71 -5.03 11.48
N SER A 337 -24.78 -5.26 12.80
CA SER A 337 -25.89 -4.77 13.63
C SER A 337 -26.00 -3.24 13.62
N LYS A 338 -24.87 -2.53 13.78
CA LYS A 338 -24.84 -1.06 13.83
C LYS A 338 -25.26 -0.41 12.50
N ASN A 339 -25.02 -1.09 11.38
CA ASN A 339 -25.38 -0.61 10.04
C ASN A 339 -26.63 -1.29 9.47
N ASN A 340 -27.40 -1.99 10.32
CA ASN A 340 -28.64 -2.67 9.95
C ASN A 340 -28.46 -3.70 8.82
N VAL A 341 -27.29 -4.33 8.68
CA VAL A 341 -27.12 -5.52 7.83
C VAL A 341 -27.71 -6.71 8.61
N PRO A 342 -28.71 -7.43 8.07
CA PRO A 342 -29.31 -8.56 8.78
C PRO A 342 -28.24 -9.59 9.13
N THR A 343 -28.11 -9.95 10.41
CA THR A 343 -27.15 -10.95 10.89
C THR A 343 -27.76 -11.74 12.05
N ALA A 344 -27.21 -12.91 12.31
CA ALA A 344 -27.66 -13.80 13.38
C ALA A 344 -27.62 -13.09 14.74
N THR A 345 -28.62 -13.35 15.60
CA THR A 345 -28.55 -12.98 17.02
C THR A 345 -27.28 -13.56 17.63
N TYR A 346 -26.51 -12.73 18.36
CA TYR A 346 -25.22 -13.14 18.92
C TYR A 346 -24.94 -12.51 20.27
N GLY A 347 -24.04 -13.14 21.02
CA GLY A 347 -23.42 -12.62 22.23
C GLY A 347 -21.92 -12.89 22.26
N HIS A 348 -21.16 -11.96 22.84
CA HIS A 348 -19.70 -12.06 23.00
C HIS A 348 -19.39 -12.06 24.50
N PHE A 349 -18.74 -13.13 24.99
CA PHE A 349 -18.59 -13.38 26.40
C PHE A 349 -17.13 -13.60 26.78
N SER A 350 -16.75 -13.06 27.93
CA SER A 350 -15.46 -13.32 28.59
C SER A 350 -15.60 -14.02 29.95
N CYS A 351 -16.81 -14.46 30.26
CA CYS A 351 -17.19 -15.16 31.48
C CYS A 351 -17.93 -16.44 31.13
N TYR A 352 -17.50 -17.56 31.73
CA TYR A 352 -18.09 -18.87 31.49
C TYR A 352 -19.57 -18.92 31.92
N GLU A 353 -19.86 -18.44 33.12
CA GLU A 353 -21.19 -18.45 33.70
C GLU A 353 -22.18 -17.62 32.87
N GLU A 354 -21.77 -16.43 32.41
CA GLU A 354 -22.59 -15.58 31.55
C GLU A 354 -22.85 -16.23 30.19
N SER A 355 -21.84 -16.89 29.61
CA SER A 355 -21.99 -17.59 28.34
C SER A 355 -22.97 -18.76 28.44
N LEU A 356 -22.95 -19.49 29.56
CA LEU A 356 -23.84 -20.62 29.79
C LEU A 356 -25.29 -20.16 30.00
N LEU A 357 -25.49 -19.09 30.78
CA LEU A 357 -26.81 -18.49 30.97
C LEU A 357 -27.41 -18.03 29.63
N PHE A 358 -26.59 -17.45 28.75
CA PHE A 358 -27.03 -17.07 27.41
C PHE A 358 -27.45 -18.31 26.60
N ILE A 359 -26.67 -19.40 26.62
CA ILE A 359 -27.00 -20.64 25.92
C ILE A 359 -28.30 -21.25 26.46
N GLU A 360 -28.47 -21.29 27.78
CA GLU A 360 -29.69 -21.79 28.43
C GLU A 360 -30.93 -21.01 27.99
N ASP A 361 -30.86 -19.67 27.99
CA ASP A 361 -31.95 -18.81 27.55
C ASP A 361 -32.28 -19.04 26.06
N GLN A 362 -31.27 -19.14 25.20
CA GLN A 362 -31.46 -19.41 23.78
C GLN A 362 -32.15 -20.76 23.55
N LEU A 363 -31.71 -21.83 24.22
CA LEU A 363 -32.31 -23.16 24.12
C LEU A 363 -33.75 -23.19 24.70
N ALA A 364 -34.01 -22.46 25.79
CA ALA A 364 -35.31 -22.38 26.43
C ALA A 364 -36.36 -21.64 25.58
N GLN A 365 -35.95 -20.67 24.76
CA GLN A 365 -36.80 -19.94 23.81
C GLN A 365 -37.21 -20.78 22.57
N GLY A 366 -36.97 -22.09 22.58
CA GLY A 366 -37.33 -23.00 21.50
C GLY A 366 -36.34 -23.04 20.34
N ARG A 367 -35.20 -22.33 20.45
CA ARG A 367 -34.11 -22.43 19.48
C ARG A 367 -33.42 -23.77 19.72
N ARG A 368 -33.54 -24.70 18.78
CA ARG A 368 -33.07 -26.09 18.97
C ARG A 368 -31.54 -26.24 18.95
N LYS A 369 -30.81 -25.24 18.45
CA LYS A 369 -29.35 -25.27 18.31
C LYS A 369 -28.72 -23.89 18.47
N VAL A 370 -27.51 -23.82 18.99
CA VAL A 370 -26.65 -22.63 19.04
C VAL A 370 -25.28 -22.92 18.42
N VAL A 371 -24.55 -21.89 18.03
CA VAL A 371 -23.23 -22.01 17.40
C VAL A 371 -22.19 -21.30 18.24
N LEU A 372 -21.17 -22.03 18.67
CA LEU A 372 -20.03 -21.53 19.43
C LEU A 372 -18.85 -21.32 18.48
N LYS A 373 -18.24 -20.14 18.51
CA LYS A 373 -17.10 -19.78 17.65
C LYS A 373 -16.01 -19.07 18.44
N HIS A 374 -14.75 -19.32 18.06
CA HIS A 374 -13.65 -18.44 18.48
C HIS A 374 -13.70 -17.11 17.71
N PRO A 375 -13.43 -15.98 18.38
CA PRO A 375 -13.53 -14.65 17.79
C PRO A 375 -12.47 -14.32 16.72
N GLY A 376 -11.32 -15.03 16.69
CA GLY A 376 -10.20 -14.77 15.78
C GLY A 376 -10.17 -15.57 14.46
N ILE A 377 -9.17 -15.27 13.61
CA ILE A 377 -8.97 -15.80 12.23
C ILE A 377 -8.69 -17.31 12.20
N GLY A 378 -7.92 -17.84 13.16
CA GLY A 378 -7.36 -19.20 13.10
C GLY A 378 -8.34 -20.36 13.29
N ALA A 379 -9.64 -20.08 13.43
CA ALA A 379 -10.63 -21.05 13.89
C ALA A 379 -11.65 -21.46 12.81
N ARG A 380 -11.25 -21.60 11.54
CA ARG A 380 -12.12 -22.28 10.54
C ARG A 380 -12.44 -23.75 10.95
N GLN A 381 -11.65 -24.33 11.87
CA GLN A 381 -11.92 -25.61 12.55
C GLN A 381 -12.63 -25.48 13.92
N GLY A 382 -13.03 -24.28 14.34
CA GLY A 382 -13.55 -23.99 15.68
C GLY A 382 -14.99 -23.44 15.69
N VAL A 383 -15.85 -24.00 14.85
CA VAL A 383 -17.30 -23.74 14.83
C VAL A 383 -18.00 -24.98 15.37
N PHE A 384 -18.68 -24.85 16.50
CA PHE A 384 -19.35 -25.98 17.17
C PHE A 384 -20.85 -25.72 17.20
N VAL A 385 -21.63 -26.63 16.60
CA VAL A 385 -23.09 -26.59 16.65
C VAL A 385 -23.54 -27.42 17.85
N ILE A 386 -24.23 -26.78 18.78
CA ILE A 386 -24.62 -27.36 20.06
C ILE A 386 -26.13 -27.53 20.10
N GLU A 387 -26.59 -28.74 20.43
CA GLU A 387 -28.02 -29.07 20.53
C GLU A 387 -28.51 -29.18 21.98
N THR A 388 -27.60 -29.43 22.92
CA THR A 388 -27.94 -29.63 24.33
C THR A 388 -27.04 -28.82 25.26
N LEU A 389 -27.58 -28.46 26.42
CA LEU A 389 -26.81 -27.75 27.44
C LEU A 389 -25.59 -28.55 27.94
N GLU A 390 -25.72 -29.87 28.01
CA GLU A 390 -24.63 -30.74 28.47
C GLU A 390 -23.48 -30.76 27.46
N GLU A 391 -23.80 -30.85 26.17
CA GLU A 391 -22.83 -30.69 25.08
C GLU A 391 -22.16 -29.31 25.13
N ALA A 392 -22.93 -28.25 25.39
CA ALA A 392 -22.41 -26.90 25.54
C ALA A 392 -21.33 -26.82 26.63
N LYS A 393 -21.60 -27.38 27.82
CA LYS A 393 -20.66 -27.39 28.95
C LYS A 393 -19.38 -28.14 28.58
N GLN A 394 -19.50 -29.29 27.92
CA GLN A 394 -18.36 -30.10 27.50
C GLN A 394 -17.49 -29.35 26.48
N THR A 395 -18.10 -28.74 25.45
CA THR A 395 -17.39 -27.97 24.44
C THR A 395 -16.71 -26.73 25.02
N LEU A 396 -17.39 -25.99 25.91
CA LEU A 396 -16.80 -24.81 26.56
C LEU A 396 -15.54 -25.16 27.37
N VAL A 397 -15.56 -26.28 28.11
CA VAL A 397 -14.39 -26.74 28.87
C VAL A 397 -13.28 -27.24 27.94
N ALA A 398 -13.62 -28.08 26.96
CA ALA A 398 -12.65 -28.73 26.09
C ALA A 398 -11.97 -27.76 25.11
N GLU A 399 -12.72 -26.84 24.51
CA GLU A 399 -12.27 -26.02 23.38
C GLU A 399 -11.94 -24.57 23.80
N PHE A 400 -12.60 -24.05 24.83
CA PHE A 400 -12.43 -22.67 25.30
C PHE A 400 -11.69 -22.56 26.65
N GLY A 401 -11.19 -23.69 27.18
CA GLY A 401 -10.19 -23.70 28.26
C GLY A 401 -10.69 -23.23 29.63
N VAL A 402 -11.96 -23.48 29.96
CA VAL A 402 -12.55 -23.12 31.26
C VAL A 402 -11.91 -23.95 32.38
N GLN A 403 -11.08 -23.33 33.23
CA GLN A 403 -10.64 -23.98 34.47
C GLN A 403 -11.72 -23.82 35.55
N THR A 404 -12.30 -24.94 35.98
CA THR A 404 -13.10 -25.02 37.20
C THR A 404 -12.19 -24.88 38.41
N CYS A 405 -12.18 -23.68 39.01
CA CYS A 405 -11.59 -23.34 40.31
C CYS A 405 -10.12 -23.76 40.58
N GLY A 406 -9.18 -22.83 40.37
CA GLY A 406 -7.82 -22.93 40.92
C GLY A 406 -6.90 -21.81 40.42
N SER A 407 -6.27 -21.09 41.34
CA SER A 407 -5.43 -19.92 41.10
C SER A 407 -4.31 -20.09 40.06
N SER A 408 -4.28 -19.27 39.01
CA SER A 408 -3.12 -18.44 38.61
C SER A 408 -3.41 -17.65 37.32
N ARG A 409 -2.85 -16.45 37.22
CA ARG A 409 -3.08 -15.47 36.15
C ARG A 409 -2.68 -15.99 34.76
N LYS A 410 -3.67 -16.33 33.93
CA LYS A 410 -3.70 -16.06 32.48
C LYS A 410 -5.15 -15.75 32.08
N PRO A 411 -5.42 -14.68 31.31
CA PRO A 411 -6.73 -14.47 30.70
C PRO A 411 -6.82 -15.47 29.52
N ASP A 412 -7.97 -16.03 29.15
CA ASP A 412 -8.72 -15.53 28.00
C ASP A 412 -9.86 -16.54 27.72
N PHE A 413 -10.88 -16.59 28.59
CA PHE A 413 -12.16 -17.13 28.13
C PHE A 413 -12.73 -16.07 27.18
N ASP A 414 -12.84 -16.40 25.90
CA ASP A 414 -13.32 -15.47 24.87
C ASP A 414 -14.10 -16.24 23.80
N ILE A 415 -15.41 -16.02 23.76
CA ILE A 415 -16.32 -16.79 22.91
C ILE A 415 -17.39 -15.91 22.26
N LEU A 416 -17.66 -16.19 20.99
CA LEU A 416 -18.81 -15.70 20.26
C LEU A 416 -19.86 -16.82 20.18
N ILE A 417 -21.06 -16.55 20.67
CA ILE A 417 -22.20 -17.47 20.60
C ILE A 417 -23.24 -16.87 19.68
N GLU A 418 -23.67 -17.62 18.68
CA GLU A 418 -24.66 -17.21 17.68
C GLU A 418 -25.85 -18.17 17.67
N GLU A 419 -27.01 -17.70 17.23
CA GLU A 419 -28.10 -18.60 16.87
C GLU A 419 -27.73 -19.46 15.65
N PHE A 420 -28.22 -20.70 15.63
CA PHE A 420 -28.04 -21.56 14.47
C PHE A 420 -28.94 -21.12 13.32
N LEU A 421 -28.33 -20.85 12.16
CA LEU A 421 -29.04 -20.50 10.93
C LEU A 421 -29.23 -21.75 10.07
N GLY A 422 -30.48 -22.20 9.96
CA GLY A 422 -30.87 -23.26 9.04
C GLY A 422 -31.27 -22.68 7.68
N GLY A 423 -30.60 -23.08 6.62
CA GLY A 423 -30.92 -22.58 5.29
C GLY A 423 -29.90 -22.94 4.23
N ARG A 424 -30.07 -22.35 3.05
CA ARG A 424 -29.10 -22.49 1.95
C ARG A 424 -28.12 -21.34 2.00
N GLU A 425 -26.85 -21.67 1.94
CA GLU A 425 -25.76 -20.69 1.92
C GLU A 425 -25.39 -20.31 0.48
N PHE A 426 -25.07 -19.05 0.25
CA PHE A 426 -24.40 -18.55 -0.95
C PHE A 426 -23.68 -17.24 -0.60
N THR A 427 -22.81 -16.79 -1.50
CA THR A 427 -22.02 -15.59 -1.30
C THR A 427 -22.37 -14.56 -2.35
N ILE A 428 -22.50 -13.31 -1.91
CA ILE A 428 -22.59 -12.16 -2.80
C ILE A 428 -21.28 -11.38 -2.74
N MET A 429 -20.81 -10.88 -3.87
CA MET A 429 -19.56 -10.12 -3.95
C MET A 429 -19.78 -8.82 -4.72
N ALA A 430 -19.07 -7.77 -4.32
CA ALA A 430 -19.00 -6.52 -5.05
C ALA A 430 -17.58 -5.94 -5.07
N LEU A 431 -17.27 -5.19 -6.13
CA LEU A 431 -16.15 -4.25 -6.14
C LEU A 431 -16.69 -2.88 -5.68
N THR A 432 -16.04 -2.25 -4.70
CA THR A 432 -16.44 -0.93 -4.18
C THR A 432 -15.27 0.03 -4.10
N ASP A 433 -15.50 1.30 -4.43
CA ASP A 433 -14.56 2.41 -4.19
C ASP A 433 -14.78 3.08 -2.82
N GLY A 434 -15.59 2.46 -1.96
CA GLY A 434 -15.97 2.99 -0.65
C GLY A 434 -17.21 3.90 -0.69
N ARG A 435 -17.73 4.26 -1.87
CA ARG A 435 -18.97 5.04 -2.04
C ARG A 435 -19.98 4.37 -2.96
N ASN A 436 -19.50 3.87 -4.09
CA ASN A 436 -20.23 3.13 -5.10
C ASN A 436 -19.78 1.67 -5.09
N PHE A 437 -20.60 0.80 -5.66
CA PHE A 437 -20.23 -0.60 -5.80
C PHE A 437 -20.85 -1.23 -7.06
N THR A 438 -20.22 -2.31 -7.53
CA THR A 438 -20.70 -3.18 -8.61
C THR A 438 -20.81 -4.58 -8.09
N MET A 439 -21.99 -5.17 -8.18
CA MET A 439 -22.18 -6.56 -7.80
C MET A 439 -21.66 -7.50 -8.88
N PHE A 440 -20.96 -8.55 -8.47
CA PHE A 440 -20.69 -9.71 -9.30
C PHE A 440 -21.87 -10.69 -9.22
N PRO A 441 -22.00 -11.63 -10.18
CA PRO A 441 -22.98 -12.68 -10.06
C PRO A 441 -22.79 -13.48 -8.77
N PRO A 442 -23.88 -13.90 -8.10
CA PRO A 442 -23.80 -14.65 -6.85
C PRO A 442 -23.22 -16.03 -7.12
N TYR A 443 -22.42 -16.53 -6.18
CA TYR A 443 -21.82 -17.86 -6.28
C TYR A 443 -22.19 -18.74 -5.11
N LEU A 444 -22.18 -20.05 -5.36
CA LEU A 444 -22.38 -21.07 -4.36
C LEU A 444 -21.05 -21.74 -4.06
N ASP A 445 -20.69 -21.77 -2.78
CA ASP A 445 -19.48 -22.43 -2.31
C ASP A 445 -19.75 -23.84 -1.76
N PHE A 446 -18.85 -24.79 -2.02
CA PHE A 446 -18.88 -26.14 -1.46
C PHE A 446 -17.88 -26.28 -0.31
N LYS A 447 -18.40 -26.10 0.91
CA LYS A 447 -17.61 -26.06 2.15
C LYS A 447 -17.50 -27.39 2.89
N THR A 448 -18.20 -28.44 2.47
CA THR A 448 -18.17 -29.74 3.15
C THR A 448 -17.54 -30.82 2.28
N ARG A 449 -16.67 -31.64 2.89
CA ARG A 449 -16.12 -32.81 2.21
C ARG A 449 -17.21 -33.86 1.97
N LYS A 450 -17.07 -34.63 0.87
CA LYS A 450 -17.98 -35.72 0.42
C LYS A 450 -19.34 -35.22 -0.11
N GLU A 451 -20.08 -36.12 -0.75
CA GLU A 451 -21.39 -35.85 -1.33
C GLU A 451 -22.45 -35.55 -0.26
N ASN A 452 -23.49 -34.81 -0.64
CA ASN A 452 -24.65 -34.47 0.22
C ASN A 452 -24.28 -33.79 1.55
N ASN A 453 -23.18 -33.04 1.55
CA ASN A 453 -22.62 -32.37 2.73
C ASN A 453 -22.30 -33.30 3.91
N GLN A 454 -21.95 -34.56 3.61
CA GLN A 454 -21.64 -35.59 4.62
C GLN A 454 -20.15 -35.65 4.94
N GLY A 455 -19.59 -34.61 5.54
CA GLY A 455 -18.19 -34.61 5.97
C GLY A 455 -17.79 -33.33 6.69
N PRO A 456 -16.54 -33.26 7.19
CA PRO A 456 -16.06 -32.10 7.91
C PRO A 456 -16.08 -30.86 7.01
N MET A 457 -16.24 -29.70 7.64
CA MET A 457 -16.04 -28.41 7.00
C MET A 457 -14.61 -28.30 6.47
N THR A 458 -14.48 -27.78 5.26
CA THR A 458 -13.23 -27.46 4.57
C THR A 458 -13.18 -25.95 4.34
N GLY A 459 -12.00 -25.41 4.04
CA GLY A 459 -11.85 -24.00 3.66
C GLY A 459 -12.34 -23.68 2.25
N SER A 460 -13.45 -24.29 1.82
CA SER A 460 -13.91 -24.46 0.43
C SER A 460 -13.15 -25.49 -0.41
N MET A 461 -13.88 -26.26 -1.24
CA MET A 461 -13.33 -27.23 -2.20
C MET A 461 -13.63 -26.88 -3.67
N GLY A 462 -14.41 -25.82 -3.90
CA GLY A 462 -14.88 -25.43 -5.24
C GLY A 462 -16.16 -24.60 -5.17
N CYS A 463 -16.43 -23.83 -6.22
CA CYS A 463 -17.62 -23.01 -6.31
C CYS A 463 -18.31 -23.09 -7.68
N VAL A 464 -19.58 -22.69 -7.72
CA VAL A 464 -20.35 -22.50 -8.96
C VAL A 464 -20.77 -21.04 -9.06
N CYS A 465 -20.36 -20.38 -10.14
CA CYS A 465 -20.73 -19.01 -10.47
C CYS A 465 -21.14 -18.92 -11.96
N PRO A 466 -22.30 -18.30 -12.30
CA PRO A 466 -23.35 -17.85 -11.39
C PRO A 466 -24.15 -19.04 -10.82
N THR A 467 -24.66 -18.90 -9.59
CA THR A 467 -25.57 -19.90 -9.03
C THR A 467 -27.00 -19.68 -9.51
N LEU A 468 -27.61 -20.71 -10.13
CA LEU A 468 -29.03 -20.70 -10.53
C LEU A 468 -29.98 -20.69 -9.33
N LYS A 469 -29.46 -20.86 -8.11
CA LYS A 469 -30.25 -20.85 -6.88
C LYS A 469 -30.58 -19.43 -6.41
N CYS A 470 -29.96 -18.40 -7.00
CA CYS A 470 -30.27 -17.01 -6.70
C CYS A 470 -31.11 -16.39 -7.82
N THR A 471 -32.38 -16.06 -7.53
CA THR A 471 -33.24 -15.37 -8.49
C THR A 471 -32.84 -13.90 -8.59
N GLU A 472 -33.15 -13.26 -9.71
CA GLU A 472 -32.89 -11.83 -9.91
C GLU A 472 -33.52 -10.97 -8.81
N SER A 473 -34.76 -11.27 -8.42
CA SER A 473 -35.45 -10.57 -7.33
C SER A 473 -34.71 -10.67 -5.99
N MET A 474 -34.13 -11.84 -5.70
CA MET A 474 -33.36 -12.05 -4.48
C MET A 474 -32.01 -11.33 -4.56
N PHE A 475 -31.35 -11.37 -5.73
CA PHE A 475 -30.11 -10.65 -5.97
C PHE A 475 -30.24 -9.15 -5.73
N GLN A 476 -31.32 -8.53 -6.24
CA GLN A 476 -31.61 -7.11 -5.98
C GLN A 476 -31.89 -6.82 -4.50
N ALA A 477 -32.62 -7.71 -3.81
CA ALA A 477 -32.86 -7.57 -2.38
C ALA A 477 -31.56 -7.66 -1.55
N LEU A 478 -30.63 -8.53 -1.96
CA LEU A 478 -29.33 -8.70 -1.32
C LEU A 478 -28.40 -7.50 -1.56
N ALA A 479 -28.35 -7.02 -2.80
CA ALA A 479 -27.59 -5.83 -3.15
C ALA A 479 -28.01 -4.62 -2.28
N GLN A 480 -29.31 -4.47 -2.01
CA GLN A 480 -29.83 -3.30 -1.30
C GLN A 480 -29.82 -3.49 0.22
N GLY A 481 -30.20 -4.69 0.67
CA GLY A 481 -30.31 -5.03 2.09
C GLY A 481 -28.98 -5.28 2.78
N PHE A 482 -27.94 -5.64 2.01
CA PHE A 482 -26.64 -6.07 2.53
C PHE A 482 -25.51 -5.24 1.97
N MET A 483 -25.30 -5.25 0.64
CA MET A 483 -24.12 -4.60 0.06
C MET A 483 -24.20 -3.07 0.17
N ALA A 484 -25.33 -2.45 -0.15
CA ALA A 484 -25.52 -1.01 -0.02
C ALA A 484 -25.39 -0.54 1.44
N ARG A 485 -25.91 -1.30 2.40
CA ARG A 485 -25.78 -1.00 3.83
C ARG A 485 -24.35 -1.16 4.32
N THR A 486 -23.64 -2.19 3.83
CA THR A 486 -22.21 -2.40 4.11
C THR A 486 -21.39 -1.23 3.55
N SER A 487 -21.58 -0.85 2.29
CA SER A 487 -20.87 0.26 1.65
C SER A 487 -21.11 1.59 2.39
N ALA A 488 -22.37 1.89 2.74
CA ALA A 488 -22.69 3.06 3.55
C ALA A 488 -22.05 3.02 4.96
N GLY A 489 -22.02 1.84 5.58
CA GLY A 489 -21.37 1.61 6.88
C GLY A 489 -19.86 1.84 6.84
N LEU A 490 -19.17 1.38 5.78
CA LEU A 490 -17.74 1.59 5.57
C LEU A 490 -17.40 3.09 5.58
N GLY A 491 -18.20 3.90 4.88
CA GLY A 491 -18.07 5.36 4.88
C GLY A 491 -18.38 5.97 6.25
N LYS A 492 -19.52 5.62 6.85
CA LYS A 492 -19.99 6.16 8.14
C LYS A 492 -19.01 5.90 9.29
N GLU A 493 -18.33 4.74 9.28
CA GLU A 493 -17.40 4.34 10.34
C GLU A 493 -15.94 4.72 10.05
N GLY A 494 -15.69 5.40 8.93
CA GLY A 494 -14.35 5.82 8.51
C GLY A 494 -13.41 4.63 8.39
N LEU A 495 -13.84 3.61 7.63
CA LEU A 495 -13.05 2.40 7.36
C LEU A 495 -12.26 2.48 6.05
N ASP A 496 -12.48 3.53 5.22
CA ASP A 496 -11.72 3.86 4.00
C ASP A 496 -11.34 2.64 3.13
N PHE A 497 -12.33 1.77 2.90
CA PHE A 497 -12.15 0.52 2.19
C PHE A 497 -12.41 0.71 0.69
N ARG A 498 -11.49 0.22 -0.15
CA ARG A 498 -11.64 0.11 -1.61
C ARG A 498 -11.24 -1.31 -2.01
N GLY A 499 -12.03 -1.99 -2.84
CA GLY A 499 -11.71 -3.34 -3.28
C GLY A 499 -12.91 -4.27 -3.27
N PHE A 500 -12.64 -5.56 -3.14
CA PHE A 500 -13.65 -6.60 -3.18
C PHE A 500 -14.24 -6.84 -1.79
N VAL A 501 -15.56 -6.79 -1.69
CA VAL A 501 -16.30 -7.18 -0.48
C VAL A 501 -17.19 -8.35 -0.86
N ALA A 502 -16.98 -9.48 -0.20
CA ALA A 502 -17.89 -10.61 -0.21
C ALA A 502 -18.64 -10.69 1.12
N ILE A 503 -19.90 -11.13 1.05
CA ILE A 503 -20.76 -11.37 2.20
C ILE A 503 -21.35 -12.77 2.04
N ASP A 504 -21.05 -13.63 2.99
CA ASP A 504 -21.68 -14.94 3.09
C ASP A 504 -23.07 -14.80 3.69
N VAL A 505 -24.06 -15.38 3.02
CA VAL A 505 -25.48 -15.25 3.35
C VAL A 505 -26.13 -16.62 3.42
N ILE A 506 -26.85 -16.88 4.52
CA ILE A 506 -27.80 -18.00 4.59
C ILE A 506 -29.21 -17.48 4.32
N LEU A 507 -29.88 -18.09 3.36
CA LEU A 507 -31.31 -17.93 3.15
C LEU A 507 -32.08 -18.83 4.11
N THR A 508 -32.52 -18.24 5.21
CA THR A 508 -33.39 -18.88 6.20
C THR A 508 -34.85 -18.85 5.74
N HIS A 509 -35.75 -19.48 6.50
CA HIS A 509 -37.18 -19.39 6.24
C HIS A 509 -37.74 -17.96 6.38
N ASP A 510 -37.14 -17.13 7.24
CA ASP A 510 -37.55 -15.75 7.52
C ASP A 510 -36.85 -14.72 6.60
N GLY A 511 -35.90 -15.17 5.77
CA GLY A 511 -35.15 -14.32 4.85
C GLY A 511 -33.64 -14.51 4.93
N PRO A 512 -32.88 -13.76 4.10
CA PRO A 512 -31.43 -13.81 4.08
C PRO A 512 -30.83 -13.25 5.37
N ILE A 513 -29.77 -13.87 5.86
CA ILE A 513 -29.01 -13.46 7.06
C ILE A 513 -27.52 -13.56 6.76
N ALA A 514 -26.75 -12.49 7.04
CA ALA A 514 -25.31 -12.43 6.83
C ALA A 514 -24.55 -13.17 7.94
N ILE A 515 -23.53 -13.91 7.52
CA ILE A 515 -22.67 -14.71 8.39
C ILE A 515 -21.37 -13.97 8.67
N GLU A 516 -20.61 -13.70 7.62
CA GLU A 516 -19.25 -13.15 7.66
C GLU A 516 -18.93 -12.32 6.41
N TYR A 517 -17.82 -11.57 6.48
CA TYR A 517 -17.24 -10.82 5.38
C TYR A 517 -15.92 -11.46 4.96
N ASP A 518 -15.67 -11.49 3.66
CA ASP A 518 -14.34 -11.72 3.08
C ASP A 518 -13.97 -10.49 2.23
N LEU A 519 -12.78 -9.93 2.40
CA LEU A 519 -12.40 -8.63 1.85
C LEU A 519 -11.33 -8.74 0.76
N GLY A 520 -11.53 -9.65 -0.19
CA GLY A 520 -10.59 -9.88 -1.27
C GLY A 520 -11.11 -10.84 -2.33
N LEU A 521 -10.22 -11.15 -3.26
CA LEU A 521 -10.35 -12.25 -4.21
C LEU A 521 -9.55 -13.42 -3.65
N GLY A 522 -10.23 -14.47 -3.18
CA GLY A 522 -9.65 -15.73 -2.72
C GLY A 522 -10.01 -16.90 -3.63
N ASP A 523 -9.55 -18.09 -3.24
CA ASP A 523 -9.92 -19.34 -3.90
C ASP A 523 -11.05 -20.03 -3.11
N PRO A 524 -12.06 -20.61 -3.80
CA PRO A 524 -12.14 -20.84 -5.26
C PRO A 524 -12.90 -19.77 -6.05
N GLU A 525 -13.46 -18.74 -5.40
CA GLU A 525 -14.36 -17.77 -6.04
C GLU A 525 -13.71 -17.03 -7.20
N THR A 526 -12.44 -16.67 -7.07
CA THR A 526 -11.68 -16.01 -8.12
C THR A 526 -11.57 -16.89 -9.36
N GLN A 527 -11.37 -18.20 -9.16
CA GLN A 527 -11.27 -19.16 -10.25
C GLN A 527 -12.56 -19.27 -11.08
N ALA A 528 -13.74 -19.14 -10.45
CA ALA A 528 -15.01 -19.18 -11.17
C ALA A 528 -15.44 -17.81 -11.71
N LEU A 529 -15.05 -16.71 -11.06
CA LEU A 529 -15.46 -15.37 -11.42
C LEU A 529 -14.62 -14.78 -12.56
N MET A 530 -13.30 -14.99 -12.56
CA MET A 530 -12.41 -14.43 -13.58
C MET A 530 -12.79 -14.83 -15.02
N PRO A 531 -13.19 -16.08 -15.33
CA PRO A 531 -13.63 -16.45 -16.68
C PRO A 531 -14.93 -15.79 -17.16
N LEU A 532 -15.73 -15.24 -16.25
CA LEU A 532 -16.98 -14.53 -16.59
C LEU A 532 -16.74 -13.06 -16.98
N ILE A 533 -15.53 -12.55 -16.72
CA ILE A 533 -15.15 -11.19 -17.12
C ILE A 533 -15.06 -11.15 -18.65
N GLN A 534 -15.66 -10.13 -19.26
CA GLN A 534 -15.63 -9.96 -20.71
C GLN A 534 -14.17 -9.80 -21.20
N PRO A 535 -13.74 -10.50 -22.27
CA PRO A 535 -12.34 -10.48 -22.71
C PRO A 535 -11.78 -9.09 -23.09
N ASP A 536 -12.66 -8.15 -23.43
CA ASP A 536 -12.34 -6.76 -23.78
C ASP A 536 -12.33 -5.81 -22.57
N LEU A 537 -12.77 -6.26 -21.39
CA LEU A 537 -12.67 -5.48 -20.16
C LEU A 537 -11.23 -5.48 -19.64
N ASP A 538 -10.60 -4.31 -19.66
CA ASP A 538 -9.33 -4.08 -18.98
C ASP A 538 -9.55 -4.01 -17.46
N LEU A 539 -9.47 -5.18 -16.80
CA LEU A 539 -9.63 -5.28 -15.35
C LEU A 539 -8.64 -4.38 -14.60
N ALA A 540 -7.39 -4.25 -15.06
CA ALA A 540 -6.41 -3.40 -14.40
C ALA A 540 -6.83 -1.93 -14.39
N LYS A 541 -7.41 -1.44 -15.50
CA LYS A 541 -8.00 -0.11 -15.57
C LYS A 541 -9.17 0.07 -14.60
N VAL A 542 -10.04 -0.93 -14.48
CA VAL A 542 -11.16 -0.90 -13.52
C VAL A 542 -10.66 -0.86 -12.08
N LEU A 543 -9.64 -1.65 -11.73
CA LEU A 543 -9.06 -1.63 -10.39
C LEU A 543 -8.38 -0.28 -10.08
N ALA A 544 -7.73 0.35 -11.05
CA ALA A 544 -7.18 1.70 -10.91
C ALA A 544 -8.28 2.76 -10.71
N GLN A 545 -9.40 2.66 -11.44
CA GLN A 545 -10.56 3.52 -11.24
C GLN A 545 -11.20 3.34 -9.85
N CYS A 546 -11.24 2.11 -9.35
CA CYS A 546 -11.68 1.79 -8.00
C CYS A 546 -10.79 2.46 -6.94
N HIS A 547 -9.48 2.49 -7.16
CA HIS A 547 -8.55 3.22 -6.27
C HIS A 547 -8.79 4.74 -6.27
N SER A 548 -9.17 5.33 -7.42
CA SER A 548 -9.34 6.79 -7.59
C SER A 548 -10.76 7.33 -7.36
N ASP A 549 -11.66 6.57 -6.71
CA ASP A 549 -13.05 6.95 -6.44
C ASP A 549 -13.88 7.21 -7.73
N GLN A 550 -13.57 6.51 -8.83
CA GLN A 550 -14.14 6.77 -10.16
C GLN A 550 -14.68 5.50 -10.83
N ILE A 551 -15.28 4.56 -10.11
CA ILE A 551 -15.89 3.40 -10.78
C ILE A 551 -17.04 3.90 -11.68
N SER A 552 -16.78 4.00 -12.99
CA SER A 552 -17.76 4.35 -14.01
C SER A 552 -18.29 3.06 -14.61
N LEU A 553 -19.49 2.68 -14.19
CA LEU A 553 -20.13 1.42 -14.56
C LEU A 553 -21.09 1.64 -15.72
N SER A 554 -20.52 1.68 -16.92
CA SER A 554 -21.27 1.58 -18.18
C SER A 554 -20.85 0.33 -18.93
#